data_AF-A0A6P3W8B0-F1
#
_entry.id   AF-A0A6P3W8B0-F1
#
_cell.length_a   1.000
_cell.length_b   1.000
_cell.length_c   1.000
_cell.angle_alpha   90.00
_cell.angle_beta   90.00
_cell.angle_gamma   90.00
#
_symmetry.space_group_name_H-M   'P 1'
#
loop_
_entity.id
_entity.type
_entity.pdbx_description
1 polymer ?
#
loop_
_entity_poly.entity_id
_entity_poly.type
_entity_poly.pdbx_seq_one_letter_code
_entity_poly.pdbx_strand_id
1 'polypeptide(L)'
;MAASAFLTAVLLAALLRLAAPMCVPTEHTLYVEKHECDFCVAINTTICMGFCFSRDSNLKELAGPRFLLQRGCTYQDVEYRTVVLPGCALHADSLFTYPVARSCHCGTCSTQSDECAHKTRGMGGQCSKPLWHLYPYPDQSNYIQYN
;
A
#
# COMPACT_ATOMS: atom_id res chain seq x y z
N MET A 1 -19.39 -11.06 39.29
CA MET A 1 -20.29 -10.63 38.19
C MET A 1 -19.82 -9.34 37.52
N ALA A 2 -19.49 -8.27 38.27
CA ALA A 2 -19.00 -7.02 37.67
C ALA A 2 -17.61 -7.18 37.01
N ALA A 3 -16.64 -7.80 37.71
CA ALA A 3 -15.28 -8.02 37.18
C ALA A 3 -15.23 -8.84 35.88
N SER A 4 -16.08 -9.87 35.77
CA SER A 4 -16.21 -10.67 34.56
C SER A 4 -16.78 -9.87 33.39
N ALA A 5 -17.75 -8.98 33.63
CA ALA A 5 -18.32 -8.12 32.60
C ALA A 5 -17.33 -7.03 32.13
N PHE A 6 -16.48 -6.51 33.03
CA PHE A 6 -15.42 -5.58 32.65
C PHE A 6 -14.34 -6.25 31.80
N LEU A 7 -13.90 -7.45 32.17
CA LEU A 7 -12.92 -8.21 31.40
C LEU A 7 -13.43 -8.57 30.01
N THR A 8 -14.69 -9.00 29.89
CA THR A 8 -15.28 -9.30 28.57
C THR A 8 -15.41 -8.04 27.72
N ALA A 9 -15.81 -6.90 28.28
CA ALA A 9 -15.89 -5.63 27.56
C ALA A 9 -14.53 -5.15 27.05
N VAL A 10 -13.47 -5.26 27.87
CA VAL A 10 -12.10 -4.91 27.47
C VAL A 10 -11.60 -5.83 26.36
N LEU A 11 -11.82 -7.14 26.50
CA LEU A 11 -11.41 -8.11 25.49
C LEU A 11 -12.14 -7.86 24.15
N LEU A 12 -13.45 -7.62 24.19
CA LEU A 12 -14.25 -7.28 23.01
C LEU A 12 -13.76 -6.00 22.34
N ALA A 13 -13.47 -4.95 23.11
CA ALA A 13 -12.95 -3.70 22.56
C ALA A 13 -11.56 -3.88 21.91
N ALA A 14 -10.69 -4.71 22.50
CA ALA A 14 -9.39 -5.03 21.93
C ALA A 14 -9.52 -5.82 20.61
N LEU A 15 -10.40 -6.83 20.59
CA LEU A 15 -10.69 -7.63 19.39
C LEU A 15 -11.26 -6.77 18.26
N LEU A 16 -12.16 -5.82 18.58
CA LEU A 16 -12.75 -4.91 17.60
C LEU A 16 -11.70 -4.01 16.93
N ARG A 17 -10.74 -3.50 17.72
CA ARG A 17 -9.63 -2.68 17.21
C ARG A 17 -8.71 -3.48 16.28
N LEU A 18 -8.51 -4.77 16.57
CA LEU A 18 -7.68 -5.65 15.76
C LEU A 18 -8.38 -6.05 14.44
N ALA A 19 -9.70 -6.24 14.48
CA ALA A 19 -10.49 -6.64 13.31
C ALA A 19 -10.76 -5.48 12.32
N ALA A 20 -10.78 -4.24 12.80
CA ALA A 20 -11.00 -3.05 11.99
C ALA A 20 -9.96 -1.97 12.32
N PRO A 21 -8.71 -2.13 11.84
CA PRO A 21 -7.70 -1.10 12.04
C PRO A 21 -8.17 0.20 11.40
N MET A 22 -8.09 1.28 12.17
CA MET A 22 -8.24 2.64 11.64
C MET A 22 -7.12 2.91 10.63
N CYS A 23 -7.29 3.91 9.77
CA CYS A 23 -6.29 4.29 8.76
C CYS A 23 -4.88 4.47 9.35
N VAL A 24 -3.94 3.58 9.00
CA VAL A 24 -2.56 3.54 9.50
C VAL A 24 -1.58 3.05 8.42
N PRO A 25 -0.28 3.39 8.54
CA PRO A 25 0.77 2.76 7.74
C PRO A 25 0.82 1.25 8.00
N THR A 26 0.84 0.46 6.94
CA THR A 26 0.83 -1.00 6.98
C THR A 26 1.91 -1.54 6.05
N GLU A 27 2.67 -2.54 6.51
CA GLU A 27 3.67 -3.21 5.69
C GLU A 27 3.01 -3.89 4.48
N HIS A 28 3.62 -3.72 3.32
CA HIS A 28 3.13 -4.25 2.06
C HIS A 28 4.29 -4.57 1.12
N THR A 29 4.14 -5.64 0.36
CA THR A 29 5.11 -6.02 -0.67
C THR A 29 4.61 -5.53 -2.02
N LEU A 30 5.29 -4.53 -2.57
CA LEU A 30 5.05 -4.00 -3.90
C LEU A 30 5.77 -4.86 -4.94
N TYR A 31 5.06 -5.29 -5.97
CA TYR A 31 5.63 -6.01 -7.11
C TYR A 31 5.80 -5.05 -8.29
N VAL A 32 7.03 -4.91 -8.78
CA VAL A 32 7.40 -3.91 -9.77
C VAL A 32 8.04 -4.57 -10.98
N GLU A 33 7.54 -4.24 -12.17
CA GLU A 33 8.13 -4.61 -13.45
C GLU A 33 8.13 -3.40 -14.40
N LYS A 34 9.19 -3.27 -15.21
CA LYS A 34 9.26 -2.33 -16.36
C LYS A 34 9.29 -3.12 -17.64
N HIS A 35 8.72 -2.58 -18.73
CA HIS A 35 8.70 -3.24 -20.03
C HIS A 35 10.11 -3.59 -20.54
N GLU A 36 11.06 -2.66 -20.42
CA GLU A 36 12.44 -2.76 -20.91
C GLU A 36 13.40 -3.60 -20.03
N CYS A 37 12.89 -4.23 -18.96
CA CYS A 37 13.68 -5.03 -18.02
C CYS A 37 13.15 -6.45 -17.88
N ASP A 38 14.01 -7.46 -17.75
CA ASP A 38 13.59 -8.86 -17.85
C ASP A 38 12.93 -9.43 -16.57
N PHE A 39 13.01 -8.73 -15.44
CA PHE A 39 12.58 -9.24 -14.13
C PHE A 39 11.57 -8.36 -13.42
N CYS A 40 10.84 -9.02 -12.53
CA CYS A 40 10.04 -8.39 -11.50
C CYS A 40 10.81 -8.36 -10.17
N VAL A 41 10.64 -7.27 -9.43
CA VAL A 41 11.22 -7.07 -8.09
C VAL A 41 10.10 -6.94 -7.07
N ALA A 42 10.19 -7.71 -5.99
CA ALA A 42 9.34 -7.59 -4.82
C ALA A 42 10.01 -6.67 -3.78
N ILE A 43 9.35 -5.57 -3.45
CA ILE A 43 9.89 -4.51 -2.58
C ILE A 43 9.02 -4.42 -1.34
N ASN A 44 9.62 -4.58 -0.16
CA ASN A 44 8.93 -4.31 1.09
C ASN A 44 8.86 -2.80 1.33
N THR A 45 7.64 -2.28 1.46
CA THR A 45 7.36 -0.88 1.73
C THR A 45 6.21 -0.77 2.74
N THR A 46 5.84 0.45 3.12
CA THR A 46 4.63 0.75 3.90
C THR A 46 3.65 1.53 3.05
N ILE A 47 2.37 1.17 3.11
CA ILE A 47 1.29 1.89 2.44
C ILE A 47 0.18 2.23 3.43
N CYS A 48 -0.73 3.14 3.06
CA CYS A 48 -1.87 3.48 3.89
C CYS A 48 -3.01 2.48 3.69
N MET A 49 -3.40 1.80 4.77
CA MET A 49 -4.56 0.91 4.80
C MET A 49 -5.39 1.13 6.07
N GLY A 50 -6.65 0.72 6.03
CA GLY A 50 -7.56 0.77 7.17
C GLY A 50 -8.86 1.48 6.85
N PHE A 51 -9.68 1.63 7.87
CA PHE A 51 -11.03 2.18 7.73
C PHE A 51 -11.08 3.66 8.11
N CYS A 52 -11.94 4.38 7.40
CA CYS A 52 -12.29 5.76 7.68
C CYS A 52 -13.79 5.88 7.91
N PHE A 53 -14.17 6.77 8.84
CA PHE A 53 -15.57 7.06 9.09
C PHE A 53 -16.20 7.72 7.86
N SER A 54 -17.30 7.14 7.39
CA SER A 54 -18.13 7.69 6.33
C SER A 54 -19.56 7.89 6.83
N ARG A 55 -20.27 8.86 6.26
CA ARG A 55 -21.66 9.15 6.57
C ARG A 55 -22.38 9.57 5.30
N ASP A 56 -23.55 8.99 5.09
CA ASP A 56 -24.48 9.40 4.04
C ASP A 56 -25.82 9.81 4.67
N SER A 57 -26.53 10.74 4.05
CA SER A 57 -27.83 11.21 4.50
C SER A 57 -28.93 10.36 3.88
N ASN A 58 -29.86 9.86 4.70
CA ASN A 58 -31.03 9.15 4.20
C ASN A 58 -32.06 10.08 3.50
N LEU A 59 -31.89 11.41 3.59
CA LEU A 59 -32.77 12.39 2.94
C LEU A 59 -32.24 12.74 1.55
N LYS A 60 -32.44 11.84 0.60
CA LYS A 60 -31.83 11.86 -0.74
C LYS A 60 -32.10 13.12 -1.58
N GLU A 61 -33.26 13.77 -1.42
CA GLU A 61 -33.65 14.91 -2.27
C GLU A 61 -33.37 16.30 -1.68
N LEU A 62 -33.25 16.43 -0.35
CA LEU A 62 -33.05 17.74 0.30
C LEU A 62 -31.60 17.97 0.75
N ALA A 63 -30.81 16.89 0.78
CA ALA A 63 -29.45 16.91 1.28
C ALA A 63 -28.47 16.99 0.09
N GLY A 64 -28.01 18.21 -0.22
CA GLY A 64 -26.94 18.42 -1.20
C GLY A 64 -25.59 17.79 -0.76
N PRO A 65 -24.50 17.97 -1.54
CA PRO A 65 -23.18 17.36 -1.28
C PRO A 65 -22.59 17.62 0.11
N ARG A 66 -23.07 18.66 0.82
CA ARG A 66 -22.65 19.03 2.18
C ARG A 66 -23.00 17.98 3.24
N PHE A 67 -23.94 17.08 2.96
CA PHE A 67 -24.38 16.05 3.91
C PHE A 67 -23.76 14.68 3.65
N LEU A 68 -22.94 14.56 2.59
CA LEU A 68 -22.22 13.37 2.23
C LEU A 68 -20.77 13.50 2.70
N LEU A 69 -20.38 12.63 3.64
CA LEU A 69 -19.02 12.53 4.15
C LEU A 69 -18.41 11.21 3.69
N GLN A 70 -17.74 11.24 2.55
CA GLN A 70 -16.95 10.11 2.07
C GLN A 70 -15.47 10.47 2.21
N ARG A 71 -14.75 9.70 3.04
CA ARG A 71 -13.32 9.85 3.26
C ARG A 71 -12.62 8.52 2.99
N GLY A 72 -11.49 8.58 2.30
CA GLY A 72 -10.59 7.45 2.10
C GLY A 72 -9.41 7.51 3.05
N CYS A 73 -8.78 6.37 3.29
CA CYS A 73 -7.47 6.33 3.93
C CYS A 73 -6.42 6.71 2.88
N THR A 74 -5.72 7.83 3.08
CA THR A 74 -4.72 8.33 2.14
C THR A 74 -3.44 8.75 2.87
N TYR A 75 -2.39 8.96 2.09
CA TYR A 75 -1.09 9.39 2.55
C TYR A 75 -1.16 10.78 3.18
N GLN A 76 -0.52 10.97 4.33
CA GLN A 76 -0.30 12.29 4.93
C GLN A 76 1.15 12.72 4.77
N ASP A 77 2.08 11.81 5.03
CA ASP A 77 3.52 12.01 4.84
C ASP A 77 4.11 10.80 4.10
N VAL A 78 4.87 11.10 3.04
CA VAL A 78 5.43 10.11 2.11
C VAL A 78 6.90 10.41 1.87
N GLU A 79 7.70 9.37 2.02
CA GLU A 79 9.08 9.35 1.55
C GLU A 79 9.16 8.56 0.26
N TYR A 80 9.83 9.12 -0.75
CA TYR A 80 10.10 8.40 -1.98
C TYR A 80 11.48 7.76 -1.93
N ARG A 81 11.54 6.49 -2.31
CA ARG A 81 12.78 5.73 -2.43
C ARG A 81 12.93 5.19 -3.84
N THR A 82 14.16 4.93 -4.24
CA THR A 82 14.48 4.44 -5.58
C THR A 82 15.23 3.11 -5.48
N VAL A 83 14.89 2.18 -6.38
CA VAL A 83 15.61 0.92 -6.58
C VAL A 83 16.05 0.79 -8.03
N VAL A 84 17.06 -0.04 -8.26
CA VAL A 84 17.51 -0.41 -9.61
C VAL A 84 16.84 -1.73 -9.99
N LEU A 85 16.11 -1.73 -11.10
CA LEU A 85 15.54 -2.95 -11.68
C LEU A 85 16.63 -3.69 -12.47
N PRO A 86 16.72 -5.03 -12.35
CA PRO A 86 17.74 -5.80 -13.04
C PRO A 86 17.29 -6.24 -14.44
N GLY A 87 18.26 -6.58 -15.29
CA GLY A 87 18.00 -7.11 -16.65
C GLY A 87 17.42 -6.07 -17.61
N CYS A 88 17.71 -4.78 -17.41
CA CYS A 88 17.27 -3.72 -18.32
C CYS A 88 18.20 -3.59 -19.53
N ALA A 89 17.64 -3.18 -20.67
CA ALA A 89 18.43 -2.89 -21.88
C ALA A 89 19.48 -1.78 -21.63
N LEU A 90 20.59 -1.81 -22.38
CA LEU A 90 21.78 -0.92 -22.23
C LEU A 90 21.48 0.60 -22.18
N HIS A 91 20.35 1.04 -22.75
CA HIS A 91 19.95 2.46 -22.79
C HIS A 91 18.60 2.71 -22.10
N ALA A 92 18.04 1.70 -21.44
CA ALA A 92 16.80 1.82 -20.72
C ALA A 92 17.04 2.35 -19.30
N ASP A 93 16.13 3.18 -18.80
CA ASP A 93 16.16 3.63 -17.41
C ASP A 93 15.78 2.47 -16.47
N SER A 94 16.75 2.02 -15.69
CA SER A 94 16.58 0.96 -14.69
C SER A 94 16.04 1.46 -13.35
N LEU A 95 15.93 2.77 -13.12
CA LEU A 95 15.52 3.31 -11.83
C LEU A 95 14.00 3.27 -11.66
N PHE A 96 13.53 2.78 -10.51
CA PHE A 96 12.11 2.84 -10.15
C PHE A 96 11.94 3.51 -8.79
N THR A 97 11.10 4.54 -8.76
CA THR A 97 10.80 5.31 -7.54
C THR A 97 9.43 4.92 -6.99
N TYR A 98 9.37 4.59 -5.70
CA TYR A 98 8.16 4.13 -5.03
C TYR A 98 7.90 4.89 -3.71
N PRO A 99 6.64 5.00 -3.28
CA PRO A 99 6.29 5.66 -2.03
C PRO A 99 6.46 4.74 -0.82
N VAL A 100 6.85 5.34 0.30
CA VAL A 100 6.90 4.75 1.64
C VAL A 100 6.04 5.62 2.56
N ALA A 101 4.93 5.06 3.05
CA ALA A 101 4.04 5.75 3.99
C ALA A 101 4.77 5.99 5.32
N ARG A 102 4.99 7.27 5.67
CA ARG A 102 5.44 7.68 7.00
C ARG A 102 4.27 7.92 7.93
N SER A 103 3.19 8.51 7.42
CA SER A 103 1.93 8.66 8.14
C SER A 103 0.72 8.67 7.20
N CYS A 104 -0.45 8.34 7.76
CA CYS A 104 -1.71 8.20 7.02
C CYS A 104 -2.82 8.98 7.72
N HIS A 105 -3.81 9.44 6.95
CA HIS A 105 -4.97 10.13 7.49
C HIS A 105 -6.25 9.84 6.70
N CYS A 106 -7.39 10.09 7.34
CA CYS A 106 -8.69 10.02 6.68
C CYS A 106 -9.03 11.36 6.03
N GLY A 107 -8.98 11.41 4.71
CA GLY A 107 -9.17 12.62 3.93
C GLY A 107 -9.99 12.39 2.65
N THR A 108 -10.18 13.44 1.88
CA THR A 108 -10.65 13.32 0.50
C THR A 108 -9.53 12.76 -0.35
N CYS A 109 -9.84 11.82 -1.25
CA CYS A 109 -8.87 11.32 -2.21
C CYS A 109 -8.47 12.42 -3.19
N SER A 110 -7.16 12.59 -3.42
CA SER A 110 -6.63 13.61 -4.32
C SER A 110 -6.64 13.09 -5.75
N THR A 111 -7.57 13.55 -6.58
CA THR A 111 -7.64 13.13 -7.99
C THR A 111 -6.47 13.63 -8.85
N GLN A 112 -5.63 14.53 -8.32
CA GLN A 112 -4.44 15.03 -9.01
C GLN A 112 -3.28 14.02 -8.94
N SER A 113 -3.15 13.31 -7.83
CA SER A 113 -2.02 12.40 -7.55
C SER A 113 -2.44 10.94 -7.47
N ASP A 114 -3.71 10.67 -7.15
CA ASP A 114 -4.20 9.35 -6.77
C ASP A 114 -5.34 8.91 -7.69
N GLU A 115 -5.40 7.60 -7.96
CA GLU A 115 -6.55 7.01 -8.64
C GLU A 115 -7.67 6.74 -7.62
N CYS A 116 -8.66 7.64 -7.59
CA CYS A 116 -9.80 7.55 -6.67
C CYS A 116 -10.84 6.52 -7.15
N ALA A 117 -10.52 5.24 -7.01
CA ALA A 117 -11.41 4.14 -7.38
C ALA A 117 -11.53 3.11 -6.25
N HIS A 118 -12.69 2.49 -6.13
CA HIS A 118 -12.86 1.32 -5.27
C HIS A 118 -12.19 0.11 -5.92
N LYS A 119 -10.96 -0.19 -5.51
CA LYS A 119 -10.25 -1.39 -5.96
C LYS A 119 -10.69 -2.57 -5.09
N THR A 120 -11.24 -3.62 -5.71
CA THR A 120 -11.47 -4.89 -5.02
C THR A 120 -10.12 -5.53 -4.68
N ARG A 121 -10.04 -6.18 -3.51
CA ARG A 121 -8.86 -6.90 -3.03
C ARG A 121 -8.43 -7.92 -4.10
N GLY A 122 -7.29 -7.69 -4.76
CA GLY A 122 -6.79 -8.55 -5.84
C GLY A 122 -6.03 -7.82 -6.95
N MET A 123 -6.09 -6.48 -7.03
CA MET A 123 -5.39 -5.72 -8.07
C MET A 123 -3.93 -5.37 -7.75
N GLY A 124 -3.39 -5.84 -6.63
CA GLY A 124 -1.94 -5.85 -6.36
C GLY A 124 -1.32 -6.96 -7.20
N GLY A 125 -1.10 -6.65 -8.47
CA GLY A 125 -0.87 -7.60 -9.55
C GLY A 125 0.26 -8.59 -9.28
N GLN A 126 0.01 -9.84 -9.66
CA GLN A 126 1.07 -10.79 -9.95
C GLN A 126 1.89 -10.21 -11.10
N CYS A 127 3.22 -10.24 -10.98
CA CYS A 127 4.09 -9.90 -12.08
C CYS A 127 3.92 -10.86 -13.26
N SER A 128 4.06 -10.33 -14.47
CA SER A 128 4.12 -11.14 -15.69
C SER A 128 5.52 -11.73 -15.90
N LYS A 129 6.54 -11.09 -15.34
CA LYS A 129 7.96 -11.47 -15.44
C LYS A 129 8.44 -12.30 -14.24
N PRO A 130 9.51 -13.10 -14.39
CA PRO A 130 10.09 -13.88 -13.29
C PRO A 130 10.59 -12.98 -12.15
N LEU A 131 10.48 -13.47 -10.91
CA LEU A 131 10.98 -12.78 -9.73
C LEU A 131 12.51 -12.91 -9.63
N TRP A 132 13.20 -11.77 -9.53
CA TRP A 132 14.67 -11.69 -9.51
C TRP A 132 15.33 -12.63 -8.48
N HIS A 133 14.86 -12.65 -7.23
CA HIS A 133 15.49 -13.45 -6.17
C HIS A 133 15.14 -14.95 -6.21
N LEU A 134 14.18 -15.36 -7.03
CA LEU A 134 13.86 -16.79 -7.25
C LEU A 134 14.63 -17.38 -8.43
N TYR A 135 15.17 -16.53 -9.31
CA TYR A 135 16.02 -16.90 -10.43
C TYR A 135 17.42 -16.31 -10.23
N PRO A 136 18.30 -16.96 -9.45
CA PRO A 136 19.70 -16.56 -9.40
C PRO A 136 20.29 -16.62 -10.81
N TYR A 137 20.82 -15.50 -11.30
CA TYR A 137 21.63 -15.49 -12.51
C TYR A 137 22.86 -16.37 -12.30
N PRO A 138 23.25 -17.21 -13.28
CA PRO A 138 24.39 -18.12 -13.13
C PRO A 138 25.78 -17.46 -13.07
N ASP A 139 25.93 -16.13 -12.96
CA ASP A 139 27.24 -15.47 -13.12
C ASP A 139 27.64 -14.49 -11.99
N GLN A 140 26.96 -14.52 -10.83
CA GLN A 140 27.33 -13.62 -9.72
C GLN A 140 28.48 -14.14 -8.83
N SER A 141 29.17 -15.21 -9.24
CA SER A 141 30.25 -15.82 -8.45
C SER A 141 31.66 -15.30 -8.78
N ASN A 142 31.85 -14.38 -9.75
CA ASN A 142 33.21 -14.06 -10.24
C ASN A 142 33.55 -12.57 -10.47
N TYR A 143 32.94 -11.64 -9.72
CA TYR A 143 33.39 -10.22 -9.73
C TYR A 143 33.54 -9.57 -8.35
N ILE A 144 33.93 -10.37 -7.34
CA ILE A 144 34.60 -9.80 -6.16
C ILE A 144 36.00 -10.39 -6.08
N GLN A 145 36.90 -9.87 -6.91
CA GLN A 145 38.33 -9.87 -6.63
C GLN A 145 39.01 -8.74 -7.44
N TYR A 146 39.75 -7.88 -6.72
CA TYR A 146 40.52 -6.70 -7.16
C TYR A 146 39.66 -5.47 -7.50
N ASN A 147 39.73 -4.35 -6.80
CA ASN A 147 40.91 -3.64 -6.28
C ASN A 147 40.61 -2.91 -4.97
#